data_AF-A0A1F6V759-F1
#
_entry.id   AF-A0A1F6V759-F1
#
_cell.length_a   1.000
_cell.length_b   1.000
_cell.length_c   1.000
_cell.angle_alpha   90.00
_cell.angle_beta   90.00
_cell.angle_gamma   90.00
#
_symmetry.space_group_name_H-M   'P 1'
#
loop_
_entity.id
_entity.type
_entity.pdbx_description
1 polymer ?
#
loop_
_entity_poly.entity_id
_entity_poly.type
_entity_poly.pdbx_seq_one_letter_code
_entity_poly.pdbx_strand_id
1 'polypeptide(L)'
;MNRVYSKEEFIKLREEIIKQMKKIPYVDKKGNVYEYGEFYPTELSTWAYNETLAQEIFPLSKEKAEKNGYSWCEPAVKNFDITMPAEKIPDNIDNAGEEILKEILGCAHKGDCDHQCSTAFRLTDYELKFYKKHDIPLPILCSNCRYYERVKVMPALKLWHRKCMKSGCPNEFETAYAPERPEIIYCEKCYQQEVY
;
A
#
# COMPACT_ATOMS: atom_id res chain seq x y z
N MET A 1 24.96 -12.31 -17.13
CA MET A 1 25.74 -11.66 -18.20
C MET A 1 24.77 -11.25 -19.30
N ASN A 2 24.71 -9.97 -19.63
CA ASN A 2 23.87 -9.48 -20.73
C ASN A 2 24.69 -9.56 -22.02
N ARG A 3 24.30 -10.45 -22.94
CA ARG A 3 24.91 -10.56 -24.27
C ARG A 3 24.29 -9.51 -25.19
N VAL A 4 25.13 -8.73 -25.88
CA VAL A 4 24.68 -7.74 -26.88
C VAL A 4 24.59 -8.44 -28.23
N TYR A 5 23.47 -8.27 -28.92
CA TYR A 5 23.20 -8.84 -30.25
C TYR A 5 23.24 -7.75 -31.31
N SER A 6 23.62 -8.09 -32.54
CA SER A 6 23.40 -7.21 -33.69
C SER A 6 21.91 -7.04 -33.96
N LYS A 7 21.53 -6.00 -34.73
CA LYS A 7 20.11 -5.71 -35.02
C LYS A 7 19.45 -6.88 -35.75
N GLU A 8 20.15 -7.46 -36.72
CA GLU A 8 19.67 -8.56 -37.54
C GLU A 8 19.46 -9.83 -36.69
N GLU A 9 20.42 -10.15 -35.82
CA GLU A 9 20.32 -11.29 -34.89
C GLU A 9 19.20 -11.09 -33.87
N PHE A 10 19.05 -9.88 -33.33
CA PHE A 10 17.97 -9.55 -32.39
C PHE A 10 16.59 -9.73 -33.02
N ILE A 11 16.38 -9.23 -34.25
CA ILE A 11 15.10 -9.35 -34.96
C ILE A 11 14.78 -10.83 -35.18
N LYS A 12 15.75 -11.61 -35.67
CA LYS A 12 15.58 -13.05 -35.89
C LYS A 12 15.23 -13.79 -34.60
N LEU A 13 16.00 -13.58 -33.52
CA LEU A 13 15.78 -14.22 -32.23
C LEU A 13 14.42 -13.84 -31.64
N ARG A 14 14.04 -12.56 -31.74
CA ARG A 14 12.74 -12.08 -31.28
C ARG A 14 11.60 -12.79 -32.00
N GLU A 15 11.65 -12.94 -33.32
CA GLU A 15 10.62 -13.64 -34.08
C GLU A 15 10.51 -15.12 -33.69
N GLU A 16 11.65 -15.78 -33.46
CA GLU A 16 11.69 -17.18 -32.99
C GLU A 16 11.03 -17.33 -31.61
N ILE A 17 11.37 -16.46 -30.65
CA ILE A 17 10.78 -16.45 -29.31
C ILE A 17 9.27 -16.20 -29.38
N ILE A 18 8.81 -15.21 -30.17
CA ILE A 18 7.38 -14.91 -30.31
C ILE A 18 6.63 -16.12 -30.87
N LYS A 19 7.16 -16.77 -31.92
CA LYS A 19 6.56 -17.97 -32.51
C LYS A 19 6.51 -19.12 -31.50
N GLN A 20 7.55 -19.30 -30.70
CA GLN A 20 7.60 -20.32 -29.66
C GLN A 20 6.55 -20.05 -28.57
N MET A 21 6.48 -18.81 -28.05
CA MET A 21 5.52 -18.44 -27.01
C MET A 21 4.06 -18.59 -27.46
N LYS A 22 3.76 -18.35 -28.74
CA LYS A 22 2.42 -18.60 -29.31
C LYS A 22 2.11 -20.09 -29.50
N LYS A 23 3.12 -20.89 -29.83
CA LYS A 23 2.96 -22.34 -30.07
C LYS A 23 2.86 -23.13 -28.76
N ILE A 24 3.59 -22.70 -27.74
CA ILE A 24 3.68 -23.36 -26.44
C ILE A 24 3.49 -22.29 -25.35
N PRO A 25 2.26 -21.75 -25.20
CA PRO A 25 2.00 -20.75 -24.19
C PRO A 25 2.08 -21.38 -22.79
N TYR A 26 2.42 -20.54 -21.81
CA TYR A 26 2.29 -20.95 -20.42
C TYR A 26 0.81 -20.98 -20.04
N VAL A 27 0.39 -22.01 -19.32
CA VAL A 27 -0.97 -22.13 -18.80
C VAL A 27 -0.89 -22.29 -17.30
N ASP A 28 -1.53 -21.39 -16.55
CA ASP A 28 -1.51 -21.47 -15.08
C ASP A 28 -2.44 -22.56 -14.54
N LYS A 29 -2.41 -22.77 -13.22
CA LYS A 29 -3.28 -23.74 -12.53
C LYS A 29 -4.78 -23.49 -12.71
N LYS A 30 -5.19 -22.29 -13.16
CA LYS A 30 -6.58 -21.93 -13.42
C LYS A 30 -6.97 -22.07 -14.89
N GLY A 31 -6.02 -22.38 -15.76
CA GLY A 31 -6.26 -22.47 -17.20
C GLY A 31 -6.12 -21.15 -17.96
N ASN A 32 -5.62 -20.08 -17.33
CA ASN A 32 -5.32 -18.84 -18.05
C ASN A 32 -4.11 -19.06 -18.95
N VAL A 33 -4.18 -18.57 -20.19
CA VAL A 33 -3.16 -18.75 -21.21
C VAL A 33 -2.34 -17.47 -21.33
N TYR A 34 -1.02 -17.59 -21.19
CA TYR A 34 -0.08 -16.47 -21.23
C TYR A 34 0.81 -16.61 -22.47
N GLU A 35 0.47 -15.84 -23.50
CA GLU A 35 1.23 -15.77 -24.75
C GLU A 35 2.08 -14.49 -24.85
N TYR A 36 2.75 -14.30 -25.99
CA TYR A 36 3.57 -13.11 -26.19
C TYR A 36 2.74 -11.82 -26.13
N GLY A 37 3.07 -10.95 -25.19
CA GLY A 37 2.38 -9.67 -24.95
C GLY A 37 1.56 -9.68 -23.66
N GLU A 38 1.27 -10.85 -23.11
CA GLU A 38 0.63 -10.99 -21.80
C GLU A 38 1.60 -10.71 -20.66
N PHE A 39 1.06 -10.37 -19.49
CA PHE A 39 1.85 -10.26 -18.27
C PHE A 39 2.38 -11.63 -17.83
N TYR A 40 3.41 -11.63 -16.97
CA TYR A 40 3.86 -12.89 -16.37
C TYR A 40 2.75 -13.47 -15.47
N PRO A 41 2.56 -14.80 -15.47
CA PRO A 41 1.64 -15.46 -14.55
C PRO A 41 1.94 -15.09 -13.11
N THR A 42 0.91 -14.72 -12.35
CA THR A 42 1.08 -14.31 -10.95
C THR A 42 1.63 -15.44 -10.07
N GLU A 43 1.40 -16.70 -10.43
CA GLU A 43 1.94 -17.85 -9.70
C GLU A 43 3.46 -18.03 -9.84
N LEU A 44 4.10 -17.33 -10.78
CA LEU A 44 5.56 -17.25 -10.88
C LEU A 44 6.16 -16.17 -9.98
N SER A 45 5.33 -15.32 -9.35
CA SER A 45 5.79 -14.33 -8.39
C SER A 45 6.42 -15.00 -7.18
N THR A 46 7.58 -14.52 -6.77
CA THR A 46 8.22 -14.93 -5.51
C THR A 46 7.62 -14.27 -4.28
N TRP A 47 6.71 -13.31 -4.48
CA TRP A 47 6.04 -12.53 -3.43
C TRP A 47 4.56 -12.89 -3.36
N ALA A 48 4.04 -12.99 -2.15
CA ALA A 48 2.60 -13.16 -1.92
C ALA A 48 1.83 -11.87 -2.13
N TYR A 49 0.53 -11.96 -2.42
CA TYR A 49 -0.33 -10.81 -2.69
C TYR A 49 -0.23 -9.73 -1.61
N ASN A 50 -0.34 -10.16 -0.35
CA ASN A 50 -0.32 -9.29 0.82
C ASN A 50 1.04 -8.66 1.12
N GLU A 51 2.12 -9.07 0.44
CA GLU A 51 3.46 -8.49 0.56
C GLU A 51 3.78 -7.49 -0.56
N THR A 52 2.86 -7.32 -1.51
CA THR A 52 3.04 -6.41 -2.65
C THR A 52 2.19 -5.16 -2.51
N LEU A 53 2.52 -4.16 -3.31
CA LEU A 53 1.73 -2.92 -3.47
C LEU A 53 0.27 -3.20 -3.88
N ALA A 54 -0.04 -4.37 -4.45
CA ALA A 54 -1.40 -4.74 -4.80
C ALA A 54 -2.32 -4.76 -3.57
N GLN A 55 -1.85 -5.23 -2.41
CA GLN A 55 -2.64 -5.23 -1.17
C GLN A 55 -2.87 -3.82 -0.63
N GLU A 56 -1.93 -2.90 -0.85
CA GLU A 56 -2.06 -1.51 -0.41
C GLU A 56 -3.09 -0.75 -1.26
N ILE A 57 -3.09 -0.95 -2.57
CA ILE A 57 -3.96 -0.24 -3.52
C ILE A 57 -5.32 -0.93 -3.65
N PHE A 58 -5.33 -2.26 -3.67
CA PHE A 58 -6.50 -3.11 -3.91
C PHE A 58 -6.60 -4.17 -2.80
N PRO A 59 -6.87 -3.77 -1.55
CA PRO A 59 -6.86 -4.70 -0.42
C PRO A 59 -7.85 -5.86 -0.64
N LEU A 60 -7.32 -7.08 -0.55
CA LEU A 60 -8.12 -8.31 -0.55
C LEU A 60 -8.02 -9.01 0.80
N SER A 61 -9.08 -9.73 1.16
CA SER A 61 -8.98 -10.73 2.23
C SER A 61 -8.21 -11.94 1.71
N LYS A 62 -7.60 -12.69 2.62
CA LYS A 62 -6.91 -13.96 2.31
C LYS A 62 -7.77 -14.87 1.41
N GLU A 63 -9.01 -15.11 1.82
CA GLU A 63 -9.96 -15.96 1.07
C GLU A 63 -10.18 -15.46 -0.38
N LYS A 64 -10.28 -14.15 -0.57
CA LYS A 64 -10.45 -13.56 -1.91
C LYS A 64 -9.16 -13.66 -2.72
N ALA A 65 -8.00 -13.45 -2.11
CA ALA A 65 -6.71 -13.57 -2.79
C ALA A 65 -6.46 -15.01 -3.26
N GLU A 66 -6.69 -15.98 -2.39
CA GLU A 66 -6.56 -17.41 -2.70
C GLU A 66 -7.56 -17.86 -3.77
N LYS A 67 -8.83 -17.42 -3.66
CA LYS A 67 -9.84 -17.66 -4.72
C LYS A 67 -9.41 -17.08 -6.05
N ASN A 68 -8.67 -15.97 -6.06
CA ASN A 68 -8.12 -15.36 -7.27
C ASN A 68 -6.82 -16.03 -7.75
N GLY A 69 -6.28 -17.01 -7.03
CA GLY A 69 -5.07 -17.75 -7.42
C GLY A 69 -3.78 -17.06 -7.00
N TYR A 70 -3.87 -16.07 -6.10
CA TYR A 70 -2.71 -15.40 -5.54
C TYR A 70 -2.23 -16.14 -4.29
N SER A 71 -0.92 -16.21 -4.11
CA SER A 71 -0.32 -16.69 -2.87
C SER A 71 -0.58 -15.69 -1.73
N TRP A 72 -0.66 -16.21 -0.51
CA TRP A 72 -0.81 -15.43 0.72
C TRP A 72 0.30 -15.80 1.70
N CYS A 73 0.98 -14.79 2.24
CA CYS A 73 2.03 -14.96 3.23
C CYS A 73 1.42 -14.82 4.63
N GLU A 74 1.48 -15.89 5.43
CA GLU A 74 1.02 -15.82 6.82
C GLU A 74 1.94 -14.93 7.65
N PRO A 75 1.40 -13.98 8.42
CA PRO A 75 2.22 -13.18 9.32
C PRO A 75 2.98 -14.09 10.30
N ALA A 76 4.29 -13.86 10.42
CA ALA A 76 5.08 -14.55 11.44
C ALA A 76 4.52 -14.26 12.84
N VAL A 77 4.50 -15.29 13.71
CA VAL A 77 4.13 -15.11 15.11
C VAL A 77 5.20 -14.25 15.78
N LYS A 78 4.82 -13.06 16.22
CA LYS A 78 5.70 -12.08 16.87
C LYS A 78 5.50 -12.12 18.38
N ASN A 79 6.43 -12.75 19.09
CA ASN A 79 6.44 -12.79 20.55
C ASN A 79 7.48 -11.80 21.06
N PHE A 80 7.06 -10.57 21.36
CA PHE A 80 7.89 -9.56 21.98
C PHE A 80 7.44 -9.31 23.42
N ASP A 81 8.40 -9.19 24.33
CA ASP A 81 8.13 -8.75 25.71
C ASP A 81 7.93 -7.23 25.73
N ILE A 82 6.70 -6.79 25.50
CA ILE A 82 6.33 -5.37 25.52
C ILE A 82 6.49 -4.84 26.94
N THR A 83 7.44 -3.91 27.14
CA THR A 83 7.69 -3.28 28.43
C THR A 83 6.82 -2.04 28.65
N MET A 84 6.45 -1.35 27.56
CA MET A 84 5.59 -0.18 27.58
C MET A 84 4.43 -0.33 26.58
N PRO A 85 3.20 -0.63 27.05
CA PRO A 85 2.03 -0.69 26.18
C PRO A 85 1.65 0.71 25.68
N ALA A 86 0.91 0.77 24.57
CA ALA A 86 0.56 2.01 23.88
C ALA A 86 -0.10 3.06 24.78
N GLU A 87 -0.92 2.62 25.73
CA GLU A 87 -1.67 3.47 26.66
C GLU A 87 -0.76 4.15 27.71
N LYS A 88 0.48 3.69 27.88
CA LYS A 88 1.48 4.29 28.78
C LYS A 88 2.47 5.20 28.04
N ILE A 89 2.41 5.28 26.71
CA ILE A 89 3.26 6.18 25.94
C ILE A 89 2.80 7.62 26.21
N PRO A 90 3.70 8.54 26.61
CA PRO A 90 3.33 9.92 26.86
C PRO A 90 2.77 10.59 25.60
N ASP A 91 1.59 11.20 25.73
CA ASP A 91 0.96 11.95 24.64
C ASP A 91 1.71 13.25 24.33
N ASN A 92 2.09 14.00 25.38
CA ASN A 92 2.94 15.18 25.24
C ASN A 92 4.42 14.77 25.17
N ILE A 93 5.12 15.23 24.13
CA ILE A 93 6.53 14.95 23.86
C ILE A 93 7.47 15.49 24.94
N ASP A 94 7.09 16.56 25.66
CA ASP A 94 7.88 17.10 26.77
C ASP A 94 7.98 16.13 27.95
N ASN A 95 6.98 15.24 28.09
CA ASN A 95 6.96 14.22 29.13
C ASN A 95 7.76 12.96 28.73
N ALA A 96 8.28 12.89 27.50
CA ALA A 96 9.08 11.77 27.04
C ALA A 96 10.56 11.92 27.47
N GLY A 97 10.95 11.20 28.52
CA GLY A 97 12.35 11.06 28.93
C GLY A 97 13.18 10.16 28.01
N GLU A 98 14.51 10.18 28.15
CA GLU A 98 15.42 9.29 27.38
C GLU A 98 15.26 7.81 27.74
N GLU A 99 14.66 7.50 28.90
CA GLU A 99 14.39 6.13 29.34
C GLU A 99 13.53 5.34 28.33
N ILE A 100 12.70 6.03 27.53
CA ILE A 100 11.90 5.41 26.47
C ILE A 100 12.73 4.69 25.40
N LEU A 101 14.01 5.04 25.24
CA LEU A 101 14.92 4.38 24.29
C LEU A 101 15.28 2.95 24.74
N LYS A 102 15.13 2.63 26.04
CA LYS A 102 15.35 1.30 26.61
C LYS A 102 14.10 0.43 26.51
N GLU A 103 12.94 1.05 26.34
CA GLU A 103 11.64 0.38 26.31
C GLU A 103 11.34 -0.29 24.96
N ILE A 104 10.51 -1.33 25.01
CA ILE A 104 9.87 -1.96 23.86
C ILE A 104 8.41 -1.47 23.86
N LEU A 105 8.10 -0.60 22.92
CA LEU A 105 6.79 0.04 22.78
C LEU A 105 5.80 -0.90 22.10
N GLY A 106 4.62 -1.06 22.67
CA GLY A 106 3.52 -1.80 22.07
C GLY A 106 2.79 -0.97 21.02
N CYS A 107 2.44 -1.59 19.89
CA CYS A 107 1.55 -0.99 18.90
C CYS A 107 0.10 -1.04 19.41
N ALA A 108 -0.62 0.09 19.33
CA ALA A 108 -2.01 0.17 19.78
C ALA A 108 -2.95 -0.82 19.07
N HIS A 109 -2.66 -1.19 17.82
CA HIS A 109 -3.44 -2.20 17.08
C HIS A 109 -3.24 -3.63 17.60
N LYS A 110 -2.21 -3.93 18.40
CA LYS A 110 -1.96 -5.25 19.02
C LYS A 110 -1.87 -6.46 18.06
N GLY A 111 -1.83 -6.22 16.75
CA GLY A 111 -1.87 -7.28 15.73
C GLY A 111 -3.25 -7.46 15.10
N ASP A 112 -4.28 -6.82 15.64
CA ASP A 112 -5.68 -6.89 15.21
C ASP A 112 -5.96 -5.95 14.03
N CYS A 113 -5.10 -5.98 13.01
CA CYS A 113 -5.27 -5.20 11.78
C CYS A 113 -4.56 -5.86 10.59
N ASP A 114 -5.01 -5.56 9.36
CA ASP A 114 -4.47 -6.11 8.12
C ASP A 114 -3.19 -5.40 7.62
N HIS A 115 -2.52 -4.62 8.47
CA HIS A 115 -1.37 -3.76 8.10
C HIS A 115 0.00 -4.42 8.32
N GLN A 116 0.08 -5.75 8.38
CA GLN A 116 1.28 -6.48 8.77
C GLN A 116 1.95 -5.91 10.04
N CYS A 117 1.14 -5.73 11.09
CA CYS A 117 1.55 -5.07 12.33
C CYS A 117 2.81 -5.72 12.93
N SER A 118 3.77 -4.90 13.36
CA SER A 118 4.96 -5.37 14.07
C SER A 118 4.71 -5.75 15.53
N THR A 119 3.51 -5.44 16.06
CA THR A 119 3.05 -5.59 17.45
C THR A 119 3.87 -4.84 18.50
N ALA A 120 5.19 -4.78 18.34
CA ALA A 120 6.12 -3.97 19.10
C ALA A 120 7.08 -3.20 18.20
N PHE A 121 7.65 -2.12 18.74
CA PHE A 121 8.69 -1.32 18.09
C PHE A 121 9.55 -0.61 19.13
N ARG A 122 10.68 -0.04 18.70
CA ARG A 122 11.57 0.77 19.54
C ARG A 122 11.83 2.09 18.85
N LEU A 123 12.14 3.11 19.64
CA LEU A 123 12.62 4.40 19.15
C LEU A 123 14.14 4.42 19.18
N THR A 124 14.72 5.02 18.14
CA THR A 124 16.12 5.39 18.11
C THR A 124 16.32 6.78 18.73
N ASP A 125 17.55 7.07 19.16
CA ASP A 125 17.93 8.39 19.68
C ASP A 125 17.62 9.52 18.68
N TYR A 126 17.87 9.28 17.39
CA TYR A 126 17.59 10.24 16.34
C TYR A 126 16.09 10.53 16.21
N GLU A 127 15.25 9.50 16.27
CA GLU A 127 13.79 9.66 16.22
C GLU A 127 13.28 10.46 17.43
N LEU A 128 13.73 10.14 18.65
CA LEU A 128 13.31 10.88 19.85
C LEU A 128 13.68 12.37 19.76
N LYS A 129 14.91 12.67 19.29
CA LYS A 129 15.36 14.04 19.05
C LYS A 129 14.53 14.74 17.98
N PHE A 130 14.16 14.04 16.91
CA PHE A 130 13.28 14.57 15.87
C PHE A 130 11.91 14.95 16.43
N TYR A 131 11.25 14.04 17.17
CA TYR A 131 9.95 14.31 17.77
C TYR A 131 10.01 15.52 18.72
N LYS A 132 11.02 15.60 19.60
CA LYS A 132 11.22 16.74 20.52
C LYS A 132 11.45 18.05 19.79
N LYS A 133 12.33 18.06 18.78
CA LYS A 133 12.67 19.28 18.04
C LYS A 133 11.46 19.89 17.32
N HIS A 134 10.52 19.05 16.90
CA HIS A 134 9.38 19.45 16.10
C HIS A 134 8.06 19.52 16.89
N ASP A 135 8.10 19.33 18.21
CA ASP A 135 6.91 19.29 19.08
C ASP A 135 5.85 18.28 18.58
N ILE A 136 6.32 17.07 18.23
CA ILE A 136 5.47 16.00 17.68
C ILE A 136 5.31 14.90 18.74
N PRO A 137 4.08 14.48 19.07
CA PRO A 137 3.82 13.33 19.94
C PRO A 137 4.53 12.06 19.49
N LEU A 138 4.87 11.21 20.46
CA LEU A 138 5.44 9.92 20.15
C LEU A 138 4.41 9.01 19.48
N PRO A 139 4.84 8.14 18.54
CA PRO A 139 3.93 7.23 17.88
C PRO A 139 3.42 6.17 18.83
N ILE A 140 2.11 5.92 18.82
CA ILE A 140 1.47 4.78 19.50
C ILE A 140 1.27 3.57 18.56
N LEU A 141 1.53 3.75 17.26
CA LEU A 141 1.43 2.74 16.22
C LEU A 141 2.83 2.40 15.70
N CYS A 142 3.06 1.12 15.37
CA CYS A 142 4.29 0.71 14.70
C CYS A 142 4.40 1.35 13.30
N SER A 143 5.63 1.35 12.75
CA SER A 143 5.94 1.96 11.45
C SER A 143 4.99 1.51 10.33
N ASN A 144 4.71 0.20 10.23
CA ASN A 144 3.79 -0.34 9.23
C ASN A 144 2.36 0.17 9.45
N CYS A 145 1.84 0.11 10.68
CA CYS A 145 0.48 0.58 10.96
C CYS A 145 0.32 2.07 10.64
N ARG A 146 1.31 2.89 10.98
CA ARG A 146 1.33 4.33 10.61
C ARG A 146 1.34 4.53 9.10
N TYR A 147 2.14 3.74 8.40
CA TYR A 147 2.21 3.78 6.94
C TYR A 147 0.83 3.50 6.34
N TYR A 148 0.16 2.44 6.76
CA TYR A 148 -1.16 2.08 6.24
C TYR A 148 -2.27 3.07 6.65
N GLU A 149 -2.24 3.66 7.84
CA GLU A 149 -3.17 4.76 8.19
C GLU A 149 -3.00 5.96 7.26
N ARG A 150 -1.76 6.27 6.85
CA ARG A 150 -1.50 7.29 5.83
C ARG A 150 -1.99 6.87 4.44
N VAL A 151 -1.90 5.58 4.10
CA VAL A 151 -2.41 5.07 2.81
C VAL A 151 -3.94 5.15 2.76
N LYS A 152 -4.65 4.90 3.86
CA LYS A 152 -6.12 4.97 3.91
C LYS A 152 -6.69 6.34 3.54
N VAL A 153 -5.96 7.42 3.82
CA VAL A 153 -6.40 8.78 3.47
C VAL A 153 -6.09 9.15 2.03
N MET A 154 -5.26 8.37 1.33
CA MET A 154 -4.98 8.61 -0.08
C MET A 154 -6.20 8.27 -0.94
N PRO A 155 -6.57 9.10 -1.92
CA PRO A 155 -7.60 8.76 -2.88
C PRO A 155 -7.24 7.47 -3.63
N ALA A 156 -8.25 6.66 -3.96
CA ALA A 156 -7.99 5.45 -4.72
C ALA A 156 -7.45 5.81 -6.11
N LEU A 157 -6.70 4.89 -6.72
CA LEU A 157 -6.23 5.00 -8.10
C LEU A 157 -7.35 4.68 -9.11
N LYS A 158 -8.50 5.33 -8.93
CA LYS A 158 -9.66 5.25 -9.79
C LYS A 158 -10.23 6.64 -9.96
N LEU A 159 -10.59 6.98 -11.19
CA LEU A 159 -11.34 8.18 -11.48
C LEU A 159 -12.82 7.84 -11.60
N TRP A 160 -13.64 8.70 -11.03
CA TRP A 160 -15.08 8.66 -11.12
C TRP A 160 -15.57 9.91 -11.79
N HIS A 161 -16.44 9.72 -12.76
CA HIS A 161 -17.18 10.81 -13.37
C HIS A 161 -18.19 11.36 -12.36
N ARG A 162 -18.10 12.66 -12.04
CA ARG A 162 -19.00 13.33 -11.09
C ARG A 162 -19.44 14.69 -11.61
N LYS A 163 -20.57 15.17 -11.07
CA LYS A 163 -21.10 16.52 -11.30
C LYS A 163 -20.71 17.44 -10.15
N CYS A 164 -20.50 18.72 -10.46
CA CYS A 164 -20.31 19.76 -9.45
C CYS A 164 -21.50 19.76 -8.48
N MET A 165 -21.23 19.72 -7.17
CA MET A 165 -22.27 19.69 -6.14
C MET A 165 -22.80 21.09 -5.79
N LYS A 166 -22.33 22.15 -6.47
CA LYS A 166 -22.88 23.50 -6.32
C LYS A 166 -24.22 23.59 -7.06
N SER A 167 -25.26 24.03 -6.35
CA SER A 167 -26.60 24.22 -6.92
C SER A 167 -26.55 25.12 -8.16
N GLY A 168 -27.14 24.66 -9.26
CA GLY A 168 -27.18 25.38 -10.54
C GLY A 168 -25.92 25.29 -11.40
N CYS A 169 -24.87 24.57 -10.99
CA CYS A 169 -23.68 24.37 -11.81
C CYS A 169 -23.83 23.11 -12.69
N PRO A 170 -23.81 23.24 -14.03
CA PRO A 170 -23.92 22.08 -14.94
C PRO A 170 -22.58 21.36 -15.18
N ASN A 171 -21.50 21.77 -14.51
CA ASN A 171 -20.16 21.27 -14.80
C ASN A 171 -19.96 19.83 -14.32
N GLU A 172 -19.30 19.02 -15.14
CA GLU A 172 -18.95 17.62 -14.85
C GLU A 172 -17.43 17.43 -15.02
N PHE A 173 -16.86 16.48 -14.27
CA PHE A 173 -15.42 16.24 -14.27
C PHE A 173 -15.08 14.86 -13.70
N GLU A 174 -13.84 14.42 -13.96
CA GLU A 174 -13.27 13.23 -13.36
C GLU A 174 -12.62 13.56 -12.02
N THR A 175 -12.84 12.74 -11.00
CA THR A 175 -12.27 12.95 -9.67
C THR A 175 -11.94 11.62 -8.99
N ALA A 176 -10.95 11.61 -8.09
CA ALA A 176 -10.56 10.45 -7.31
C ALA A 176 -11.42 10.24 -6.04
N TYR A 177 -12.53 10.98 -5.92
CA TYR A 177 -13.46 10.85 -4.81
C TYR A 177 -14.71 10.08 -5.23
N ALA A 178 -14.84 8.85 -4.74
CA ALA A 178 -15.95 7.96 -5.06
C ALA A 178 -17.33 8.58 -4.72
N PRO A 179 -18.38 8.34 -5.51
CA PRO A 179 -19.74 8.87 -5.31
C PRO A 179 -20.31 8.65 -3.90
N GLU A 180 -19.92 7.55 -3.25
CA GLU A 180 -20.39 7.13 -1.94
C GLU A 180 -19.74 7.91 -0.79
N ARG A 181 -18.67 8.68 -1.05
CA ARG A 181 -18.01 9.46 -0.01
C ARG A 181 -18.82 10.71 0.35
N PRO A 182 -18.80 11.14 1.63
CA PRO A 182 -19.66 12.22 2.12
C PRO A 182 -19.18 13.64 1.75
N GLU A 183 -17.97 13.80 1.21
CA GLU A 183 -17.43 15.14 0.94
C GLU A 183 -18.16 15.83 -0.22
N ILE A 184 -18.33 17.15 -0.09
CA ILE A 184 -18.87 18.02 -1.15
C ILE A 184 -17.77 18.33 -2.15
N ILE A 185 -18.04 18.13 -3.43
CA ILE A 185 -17.06 18.34 -4.49
C ILE A 185 -17.53 19.43 -5.46
N TYR A 186 -16.75 20.49 -5.54
CA TYR A 186 -16.97 21.59 -6.47
C TYR A 186 -16.03 21.49 -7.66
N CYS A 187 -16.46 22.04 -8.80
CA CYS A 187 -15.52 22.35 -9.88
C CYS A 187 -14.60 23.49 -9.46
N GLU A 188 -13.47 23.64 -10.15
CA GLU A 188 -12.46 24.66 -9.85
C GLU A 188 -13.07 26.07 -9.68
N LYS A 189 -13.94 26.48 -10.60
CA LYS A 189 -14.59 27.80 -10.56
C LYS A 189 -15.48 28.00 -9.33
N CYS A 190 -16.30 27.00 -8.99
CA CYS A 190 -17.19 27.07 -7.82
C CYS A 190 -16.40 26.99 -6.51
N TYR A 191 -15.33 26.21 -6.45
CA TYR A 191 -14.45 26.16 -5.29
C TYR A 191 -13.79 27.51 -5.01
N GLN A 192 -13.24 28.15 -6.06
CA GLN A 192 -12.61 29.47 -5.92
C GLN A 192 -13.57 30.53 -5.38
N GLN A 193 -14.85 30.50 -5.76
CA GLN A 193 -15.87 31.43 -5.27
C GLN A 193 -16.30 31.22 -3.81
N GLU A 194 -16.03 30.05 -3.24
CA GLU A 194 -16.40 29.71 -1.86
C GLU A 194 -15.24 29.94 -0.89
N VAL A 195 -14.01 29.80 -1.35
CA VAL A 195 -12.79 29.89 -0.53
C VAL A 195 -12.11 31.26 -0.62
N TYR A 196 -12.31 31.99 -1.72
CA TYR A 196 -11.80 33.36 -1.91
C TYR A 196 -12.94 34.35 -2.04
#